data_AF-A0A2Z6SQY6-F1
#
_entry.id   AF-A0A2Z6SQY6-F1
#
_cell.length_a   1.000
_cell.length_b   1.000
_cell.length_c   1.000
_cell.angle_alpha   90.00
_cell.angle_beta   90.00
_cell.angle_gamma   90.00
#
_symmetry.space_group_name_H-M   'P 1'
#
loop_
_entity.id
_entity.type
_entity.pdbx_description
1 polymer ?
#
loop_
_entity_poly.entity_id
_entity_poly.type
_entity_poly.pdbx_seq_one_letter_code
_entity_poly.pdbx_strand_id
1 'polypeptide(L)'
;MKMSMNNGQRKEMSCNWLLVGKTHFCEKSARDQYCASHAFKIRKGVIIPQPCKGCGRGTKSRVQLCVQCGQGKERAYIYYKKKNMRGNE
;
A
#
# COMPACT_ATOMS: atom_id res chain seq x y z
N MET A 1 -12.69 -48.59 3.89
CA MET A 1 -12.89 -47.17 4.28
C MET A 1 -12.56 -46.27 3.09
N LYS A 2 -13.48 -45.38 2.66
CA LYS A 2 -13.17 -44.32 1.69
C LYS A 2 -12.57 -43.15 2.48
N MET A 3 -11.28 -42.87 2.28
CA MET A 3 -10.65 -41.69 2.86
C MET A 3 -11.11 -40.45 2.07
N SER A 4 -12.08 -39.71 2.62
CA SER A 4 -12.49 -38.42 2.08
C SER A 4 -11.33 -37.44 2.19
N MET A 5 -10.68 -37.17 1.06
CA MET A 5 -9.75 -36.05 0.93
C MET A 5 -10.55 -34.76 1.03
N ASN A 6 -10.58 -34.16 2.22
CA ASN A 6 -11.06 -32.79 2.40
C ASN A 6 -10.10 -31.88 1.63
N ASN A 7 -10.42 -31.58 0.37
CA ASN A 7 -9.79 -30.50 -0.37
C ASN A 7 -10.11 -29.21 0.38
N GLY A 8 -9.16 -28.73 1.17
CA GLY A 8 -9.25 -27.48 1.89
C GLY A 8 -9.53 -26.35 0.91
N GLN A 9 -10.80 -25.96 0.80
CA GLN A 9 -11.23 -24.81 0.05
C GLN A 9 -10.58 -23.58 0.71
N ARG A 10 -9.39 -23.19 0.24
CA ARG A 10 -8.76 -21.92 0.63
C ARG A 10 -9.74 -20.83 0.23
N LYS A 11 -10.37 -20.19 1.23
CA LYS A 11 -11.33 -19.12 1.06
C LYS A 11 -10.69 -18.04 0.20
N GLU A 12 -11.21 -17.86 -1.01
CA GLU A 12 -10.73 -16.81 -1.90
C GLU A 12 -11.04 -15.47 -1.24
N MET A 13 -10.02 -14.64 -1.07
CA MET A 13 -10.12 -13.34 -0.40
C MET A 13 -9.96 -12.22 -1.43
N SER A 14 -10.45 -11.02 -1.14
CA SER A 14 -10.19 -9.84 -1.98
C SER A 14 -8.73 -9.40 -1.86
N CYS A 15 -8.13 -8.97 -2.96
CA CYS A 15 -6.77 -8.45 -2.95
C CYS A 15 -6.66 -7.13 -2.17
N ASN A 16 -5.83 -7.08 -1.13
CA ASN A 16 -5.63 -5.91 -0.26
C ASN A 16 -4.73 -4.83 -0.90
N TRP A 17 -4.64 -4.76 -2.23
CA TRP A 17 -3.87 -3.74 -2.91
C TRP A 17 -4.70 -2.48 -3.10
N LEU A 18 -4.42 -1.43 -2.35
CA LEU A 18 -5.10 -0.14 -2.51
C LEU A 18 -4.70 0.51 -3.84
N LEU A 19 -5.68 0.87 -4.68
CA LEU A 19 -5.40 1.47 -5.98
C LEU A 19 -4.92 2.92 -5.82
N VAL A 20 -3.86 3.28 -6.54
CA VAL A 20 -3.29 4.63 -6.48
C VAL A 20 -4.32 5.64 -6.99
N GLY A 21 -4.56 6.70 -6.21
CA GLY A 21 -5.54 7.74 -6.54
C GLY A 21 -7.00 7.35 -6.31
N LYS A 22 -7.29 6.11 -5.90
CA LYS A 22 -8.63 5.61 -5.59
C LYS A 22 -8.75 5.26 -4.11
N THR A 23 -9.96 5.19 -3.60
CA THR A 23 -10.28 4.83 -2.21
C THR A 23 -10.60 3.35 -2.03
N HIS A 24 -10.67 2.56 -3.11
CA HIS A 24 -10.98 1.14 -3.07
C HIS A 24 -9.77 0.27 -3.42
N PHE A 25 -9.84 -0.98 -2.98
CA PHE A 25 -8.83 -2.01 -3.21
C PHE A 25 -9.01 -2.67 -4.58
N CYS A 26 -8.00 -3.43 -5.00
CA CYS A 26 -8.05 -4.23 -6.20
C CYS A 26 -9.18 -5.27 -6.11
N GLU A 27 -10.05 -5.28 -7.12
CA GLU A 27 -11.22 -6.16 -7.19
C GLU A 27 -10.87 -7.61 -7.54
N LYS A 28 -9.60 -7.91 -7.81
CA LYS A 28 -9.17 -9.28 -8.11
C LYS A 28 -9.19 -10.12 -6.85
N SER A 29 -9.63 -11.36 -7.02
CA SER A 29 -9.50 -12.38 -6.00
C SER A 29 -8.02 -12.73 -5.75
N ALA A 30 -7.77 -13.20 -4.55
CA ALA A 30 -6.45 -13.55 -4.04
C ALA A 30 -6.56 -14.82 -3.19
N ARG A 31 -5.54 -15.67 -3.31
CA ARG A 31 -5.40 -16.84 -2.42
C ARG A 31 -4.89 -16.45 -1.03
N ASP A 32 -4.21 -15.31 -0.95
CA ASP A 32 -3.61 -14.72 0.26
C ASP A 32 -3.96 -13.22 0.31
N GLN A 33 -3.08 -12.40 0.89
CA GLN A 33 -3.26 -10.94 1.01
C GLN A 33 -3.32 -10.20 -0.34
N TYR A 34 -2.65 -10.71 -1.38
CA TYR A 34 -2.53 -10.05 -2.68
C TYR A 34 -2.78 -11.02 -3.83
N CYS A 35 -3.39 -10.54 -4.91
CA CYS A 35 -3.51 -11.32 -6.15
C CYS A 35 -2.11 -11.56 -6.75
N ALA A 36 -1.98 -12.60 -7.59
CA ALA A 36 -0.69 -13.03 -8.13
C ALA A 36 0.13 -11.89 -8.77
N SER A 37 -0.52 -10.98 -9.49
CA SER A 37 0.12 -9.81 -10.10
C SER A 37 0.71 -8.85 -9.06
N HIS A 38 0.00 -8.58 -7.96
CA HIS A 38 0.46 -7.69 -6.91
C HIS A 38 1.51 -8.35 -6.01
N ALA A 39 1.35 -9.64 -5.72
CA ALA A 39 2.39 -10.42 -5.05
C ALA A 39 3.71 -10.40 -5.83
N PHE A 40 3.66 -10.51 -7.16
CA PHE A 40 4.84 -10.38 -8.02
C PHE A 40 5.49 -8.99 -7.94
N LYS A 41 4.70 -7.92 -7.94
CA LYS A 41 5.22 -6.55 -7.78
C LYS A 41 5.90 -6.35 -6.42
N ILE A 42 5.36 -6.92 -5.36
CA ILE A 42 5.96 -6.86 -4.01
C ILE A 42 7.32 -7.56 -4.01
N ARG A 43 7.43 -8.75 -4.62
CA ARG A 43 8.71 -9.47 -4.77
C ARG A 43 9.75 -8.69 -5.57
N LYS A 44 9.32 -7.79 -6.47
CA LYS A 44 10.19 -6.86 -7.20
C LYS A 44 10.51 -5.57 -6.44
N GLY A 45 10.10 -5.45 -5.18
CA GLY A 45 10.39 -4.28 -4.34
C GLY A 45 9.50 -3.06 -4.64
N VAL A 46 8.38 -3.25 -5.33
CA VAL A 46 7.42 -2.15 -5.57
C VAL A 46 6.77 -1.75 -4.24
N ILE A 47 6.79 -0.45 -3.94
CA ILE A 47 6.11 0.12 -2.78
C ILE A 47 4.61 -0.15 -2.86
N ILE A 48 4.09 -0.80 -1.83
CA ILE A 48 2.66 -1.05 -1.64
C ILE A 48 1.98 0.30 -1.33
N PRO A 49 0.97 0.72 -2.13
CA PRO A 49 0.25 1.96 -1.85
C PRO A 49 -0.40 1.92 -0.46
N GLN A 50 -0.28 3.01 0.26
CA GLN A 50 -0.91 3.23 1.56
C GLN A 50 -2.03 4.26 1.42
N PRO A 51 -3.05 4.24 2.28
CA PRO A 51 -4.09 5.26 2.25
C PRO A 51 -3.50 6.64 2.58
N CYS A 52 -3.89 7.65 1.81
CA CYS A 52 -3.58 9.04 2.11
C CYS A 52 -4.22 9.45 3.44
N LYS A 53 -3.44 10.00 4.37
CA LYS A 53 -3.93 10.47 5.68
C LYS A 53 -5.02 11.54 5.58
N GLY A 54 -5.04 12.32 4.49
CA GLY A 54 -6.01 13.39 4.29
C GLY A 54 -7.29 13.00 3.54
N CYS A 55 -7.26 11.97 2.68
CA CYS A 55 -8.40 11.64 1.83
C CYS A 55 -8.63 10.14 1.56
N GLY A 56 -7.86 9.25 2.20
CA GLY A 56 -7.98 7.80 2.06
C GLY A 56 -7.50 7.22 0.72
N ARG A 57 -7.29 8.04 -0.32
CA ARG A 57 -6.84 7.56 -1.64
C ARG A 57 -5.46 6.90 -1.55
N GLY A 58 -5.25 5.81 -2.29
CA GLY A 58 -3.96 5.15 -2.36
C GLY A 58 -2.83 6.08 -2.82
N THR A 59 -1.73 6.10 -2.07
CA THR A 59 -0.52 6.86 -2.38
C THR A 59 0.72 6.00 -2.13
N LYS A 60 1.73 6.15 -2.99
CA LYS A 60 3.06 5.54 -2.80
C LYS A 60 4.02 6.45 -2.02
N SER A 61 3.53 7.58 -1.52
CA SER A 61 4.35 8.56 -0.82
C SER A 61 4.73 8.06 0.57
N ARG A 62 6.01 8.20 0.94
CA ARG A 62 6.51 7.88 2.28
C ARG A 62 5.86 8.72 3.40
N VAL A 63 5.43 9.95 3.09
CA VAL A 63 4.70 10.80 4.04
C VAL A 63 3.20 10.46 4.12
N GLN A 64 2.74 9.44 3.37
CA GLN A 64 1.34 9.01 3.29
C GLN A 64 0.35 10.15 3.00
N LEU A 65 0.77 11.13 2.19
CA LEU A 65 -0.10 12.15 1.60
C LEU A 65 -0.09 12.00 0.08
N CYS A 66 -1.24 12.25 -0.55
CA CYS A 66 -1.30 12.42 -2.00
C CYS A 66 -0.96 13.87 -2.37
N VAL A 67 -0.72 14.12 -3.66
CA VAL A 67 -0.38 15.46 -4.16
C VAL A 67 -1.43 16.49 -3.76
N GLN A 68 -2.72 16.16 -3.92
CA GLN A 68 -3.83 17.06 -3.59
C GLN A 68 -3.93 17.37 -2.08
N CYS A 69 -3.56 16.44 -1.21
CA CYS A 69 -3.54 16.65 0.24
C CYS A 69 -2.24 17.31 0.75
N GLY A 70 -1.35 17.77 -0.15
CA GLY A 70 -0.18 18.55 0.26
C GLY A 70 1.11 17.75 0.45
N GLN A 71 1.26 16.59 -0.21
CA GLN A 71 2.50 15.80 -0.19
C GLN A 71 3.78 16.64 -0.40
N GLY A 72 3.75 17.62 -1.32
CA GLY A 72 4.91 18.48 -1.60
C GLY A 72 5.26 19.39 -0.41
N LYS A 73 4.25 20.00 0.22
CA LYS A 73 4.42 20.87 1.38
C LYS A 73 5.03 20.10 2.55
N GLU A 74 4.52 18.91 2.84
CA GLU A 74 5.02 18.06 3.92
C GLU A 74 6.47 17.63 3.70
N ARG A 75 6.83 17.26 2.45
CA ARG A 75 8.22 16.91 2.12
C ARG A 75 9.17 18.08 2.30
N ALA A 76 8.78 19.27 1.85
CA ALA A 76 9.59 20.48 2.02
C ALA A 76 9.78 20.81 3.52
N TYR A 77 8.71 20.75 4.31
CA TYR A 77 8.77 20.97 5.76
C TYR A 77 9.76 20.00 6.44
N ILE A 78 9.66 18.69 6.16
CA ILE A 78 10.57 17.69 6.73
C ILE A 78 12.04 17.97 6.34
N TYR A 79 12.28 18.37 5.09
CA TYR A 79 13.63 18.70 4.60
C TYR A 79 14.23 19.88 5.38
N TYR A 80 13.53 21.01 5.47
CA TYR A 80 14.03 22.19 6.17
C TYR A 80 14.17 21.94 7.68
N LYS A 81 13.23 21.22 8.30
CA LYS A 81 13.33 20.83 9.71
C LYS A 81 14.61 20.04 9.98
N LYS A 82 14.94 19.05 9.13
CA LYS A 82 16.17 18.27 9.24
C LYS A 82 17.43 19.11 9.01
N LYS A 83 17.41 20.03 8.05
CA LYS A 83 18.55 20.93 7.80
C LYS A 83 18.81 21.82 9.01
N ASN A 84 17.77 22.38 9.61
CA ASN A 84 17.91 23.24 10.79
C ASN A 84 18.45 22.46 12.00
N MET A 85 18.02 21.21 12.22
CA MET A 85 18.55 20.37 13.31
C MET A 85 20.04 20.03 13.11
N ARG A 86 20.50 19.85 11.86
CA ARG A 86 21.91 19.54 11.56
C ARG A 86 22.86 20.75 11.58
N GLY A 87 22.33 21.97 11.57
CA GLY A 87 23.13 23.20 11.65
C GLY A 87 23.32 23.72 13.08
N ASN A 88 22.82 22.99 14.08
CA ASN A 88 22.95 23.30 15.51
C ASN A 88 23.95 22.35 16.23
N GLU A 89 24.74 21.60 15.46
CA GLU A 89 25.81 20.70 15.92
C GLU A 89 27.14 21.21 15.35
#